data_AF-A0A1Y5TFD0-F1
#
_entry.id   AF-A0A1Y5TFD0-F1
#
_cell.length_a   1.000
_cell.length_b   1.000
_cell.length_c   1.000
_cell.angle_alpha   90.00
_cell.angle_beta   90.00
_cell.angle_gamma   90.00
#
_symmetry.space_group_name_H-M   'P 1'
#
loop_
_entity.id
_entity.type
_entity.pdbx_description
1 polymer ?
#
loop_
_entity_poly.entity_id
_entity_poly.type
_entity_poly.pdbx_seq_one_letter_code
_entity_poly.pdbx_strand_id
1 'polypeptide(L)' 'MKYAMIVLSLLTGTAAKAHPGHMAEAAGHGHWLGAAALGAAIAIGLWAGLKGRKPAAEAQTEDETADEELQEA' A
#
# COMPACT_ATOMS: atom_id res chain seq x y z
N MET A 1 -40.25 24.68 -11.21
CA MET A 1 -40.15 24.60 -12.69
C MET A 1 -38.99 25.44 -13.24
N LYS A 2 -39.01 26.78 -13.10
CA LYS A 2 -37.95 27.73 -13.52
C LYS A 2 -36.51 27.27 -13.21
N TYR A 3 -36.23 26.93 -11.96
CA TYR A 3 -34.87 26.61 -11.51
C TYR A 3 -34.47 25.16 -11.80
N ALA A 4 -35.45 24.28 -12.04
CA ALA A 4 -35.18 22.88 -12.34
C ALA A 4 -34.49 22.73 -13.71
N MET A 5 -34.89 23.54 -14.69
CA MET A 5 -34.23 23.59 -16.00
C MET A 5 -32.78 24.08 -15.90
N ILE A 6 -32.50 25.09 -15.06
CA ILE A 6 -31.14 25.62 -14.87
C ILE A 6 -30.23 24.58 -14.21
N VAL A 7 -30.73 23.93 -13.16
CA VAL A 7 -30.00 22.84 -12.49
C VAL A 7 -29.73 21.69 -13.46
N LEU A 8 -30.74 21.30 -14.26
CA LEU A 8 -30.57 20.24 -15.26
C LEU A 8 -29.53 20.60 -16.33
N SER A 9 -29.52 21.84 -16.83
CA SER A 9 -28.53 22.30 -17.81
C SER A 9 -27.10 22.28 -17.27
N LEU A 10 -26.90 22.64 -15.99
CA LEU A 10 -25.58 22.59 -15.34
C LEU A 10 -25.04 21.16 -15.22
N LEU A 11 -25.92 20.17 -15.00
CA LEU A 11 -25.52 18.77 -14.86
C LEU A 11 -25.22 18.09 -16.22
N THR A 12 -25.75 18.61 -17.33
CA THR A 12 -25.54 18.02 -18.67
C THR A 12 -24.23 18.41 -19.35
N GLY A 13 -23.44 19.32 -18.75
CA GLY A 13 -22.20 19.86 -19.34
C GLY A 13 -20.94 19.00 -19.22
N THR A 14 -21.04 17.72 -18.85
CA THR A 14 -19.86 16.90 -18.46
C THR A 14 -19.40 15.87 -19.49
N ALA A 15 -19.90 15.90 -20.73
CA ALA A 15 -19.46 14.99 -21.79
C ALA A 15 -18.82 15.71 -22.98
N ALA A 16 -18.00 16.74 -22.73
CA ALA A 16 -17.00 17.14 -23.71
C ALA A 16 -16.03 15.96 -23.85
N LYS A 17 -16.20 15.18 -24.92
CA LYS A 17 -15.32 14.06 -25.29
C LYS A 17 -13.93 14.60 -25.60
N ALA A 18 -13.14 14.87 -24.56
CA ALA A 18 -11.70 14.89 -24.69
C ALA A 18 -11.32 13.52 -25.24
N HIS A 19 -10.60 13.51 -26.36
CA HIS A 19 -10.16 12.29 -27.03
C HIS A 19 -9.59 11.31 -25.98
N PRO A 20 -9.93 10.00 -26.00
CA PRO A 20 -9.44 9.03 -25.00
C PRO A 20 -7.92 9.03 -24.81
N GLY A 21 -7.17 9.56 -25.79
CA GLY A 21 -5.72 9.75 -25.75
C GLY A 21 -5.21 10.51 -24.53
N HIS A 22 -5.91 11.53 -24.01
CA HIS A 22 -5.44 12.27 -22.83
C HIS A 22 -5.68 11.55 -21.50
N MET A 23 -6.66 10.63 -21.45
CA MET A 23 -6.88 9.79 -20.26
C MET A 23 -5.94 8.57 -20.24
N ALA A 24 -5.50 8.12 -21.43
CA ALA A 24 -4.48 7.08 -21.57
C ALA A 24 -3.11 7.54 -21.05
N GLU A 25 -2.73 8.81 -21.25
CA GLU A 25 -1.51 9.39 -20.66
C GLU A 25 -1.54 9.35 -19.11
N ALA A 26 -2.68 9.65 -18.49
CA ALA A 26 -2.83 9.61 -17.03
C ALA A 26 -2.86 8.17 -16.48
N ALA A 27 -3.42 7.21 -17.23
CA ALA A 27 -3.57 5.83 -16.78
C ALA A 27 -2.32 4.97 -16.97
N GLY A 28 -1.39 5.35 -17.87
CA GLY A 28 -0.34 4.45 -18.36
C GLY A 28 0.81 4.12 -17.40
N HIS A 29 1.21 5.05 -16.52
CA HIS A 29 2.45 4.88 -15.74
C HIS A 29 2.25 4.74 -14.23
N GLY A 30 1.34 5.51 -13.63
CA GLY A 30 1.12 5.48 -12.18
C GLY A 30 0.52 4.16 -11.67
N HIS A 31 -0.36 3.53 -12.47
CA HIS A 31 -1.03 2.29 -12.08
C HIS A 31 -0.08 1.10 -12.01
N TRP A 32 0.82 0.95 -12.99
CA TRP A 32 1.83 -0.12 -12.98
C TRP A 32 2.88 0.09 -11.88
N LEU A 33 3.29 1.34 -11.64
CA LEU A 33 4.20 1.64 -10.53
C LEU A 33 3.54 1.38 -9.16
N GLY A 34 2.26 1.71 -9.01
CA GLY A 34 1.47 1.38 -7.81
C GLY A 34 1.35 -0.13 -7.60
N ALA A 35 1.06 -0.89 -8.67
CA ALA A 35 1.02 -2.35 -8.62
C ALA A 35 2.40 -2.95 -8.27
N ALA A 36 3.48 -2.41 -8.83
CA ALA A 36 4.85 -2.83 -8.53
C ALA A 36 5.23 -2.54 -7.07
N ALA A 37 4.91 -1.35 -6.56
CA ALA A 37 5.15 -0.96 -5.18
C ALA A 37 4.37 -1.84 -4.19
N LEU A 38 3.10 -2.13 -4.48
CA LEU A 38 2.28 -3.03 -3.67
C LEU A 38 2.86 -4.46 -3.65
N GLY A 39 3.26 -4.97 -4.82
CA GLY A 39 3.92 -6.27 -4.93
C GLY A 39 5.22 -6.34 -4.10
N ALA A 40 6.04 -5.29 -4.15
CA ALA A 40 7.26 -5.20 -3.36
C ALA A 40 6.99 -5.19 -1.85
N ALA A 41 5.99 -4.42 -1.40
CA ALA A 41 5.61 -4.37 0.02
C ALA A 41 5.16 -5.75 0.54
N ILE A 42 4.36 -6.49 -0.24
CA ILE A 42 3.93 -7.85 0.10
C ILE A 42 5.14 -8.79 0.20
N ALA A 43 6.05 -8.75 -0.79
CA ALA A 43 7.23 -9.60 -0.81
C ALA A 43 8.14 -9.36 0.42
N ILE A 44 8.38 -8.10 0.78
CA ILE A 44 9.16 -7.73 1.96
C ILE A 44 8.47 -8.22 3.24
N GLY A 45 7.16 -8.00 3.37
CA GLY A 45 6.38 -8.44 4.53
C GLY A 45 6.42 -9.96 4.72
N LEU A 46 6.27 -10.72 3.64
CA LEU A 46 6.39 -12.18 3.68
C LEU A 46 7.81 -12.62 4.04
N TRP A 47 8.84 -12.00 3.46
CA TRP A 47 10.23 -12.34 3.76
C TRP A 47 10.60 -12.05 5.22
N ALA A 48 10.20 -10.89 5.75
CA ALA A 48 10.41 -10.55 7.15
C ALA A 48 9.66 -11.50 8.10
N GLY A 49 8.42 -11.86 7.79
CA GLY A 49 7.64 -12.82 8.59
C GLY A 49 8.23 -14.23 8.61
N LEU A 50 8.81 -14.67 7.48
CA LEU A 50 9.51 -15.96 7.40
C LEU A 50 10.88 -15.93 8.10
N LYS A 51 11.63 -14.83 7.98
CA LYS A 51 12.95 -14.66 8.61
C LYS A 51 12.85 -14.49 10.13
N GLY A 52 11.80 -13.84 10.63
CA GLY A 52 11.56 -13.57 12.04
C GLY A 52 10.99 -14.74 12.84
N ARG A 53 10.61 -15.85 12.20
CA ARG A 53 10.25 -17.09 12.91
C ARG A 53 11.52 -17.79 13.39
N LYS A 54 12.09 -17.31 14.49
CA LYS A 54 12.98 -18.12 15.33
C LYS A 54 12.12 -19.22 15.98
N PRO A 55 12.52 -20.50 15.98
CA PRO A 55 11.79 -21.52 16.71
C PRO A 55 11.70 -21.10 18.17
N ALA A 56 10.51 -21.15 18.76
CA ALA A 56 10.24 -20.69 20.12
C ALA A 56 11.13 -21.36 21.21
N ALA A 57 11.88 -22.40 20.84
CA ALA A 57 12.84 -23.08 21.69
C ALA A 57 14.16 -22.31 21.92
N GLU A 58 14.54 -21.36 21.05
CA GLU A 58 15.81 -20.62 21.15
C GLU A 58 15.67 -19.24 21.81
N ALA A 59 14.44 -18.76 22.01
CA ALA A 59 14.18 -17.44 22.61
C ALA A 59 14.24 -17.46 24.15
N GLN A 60 14.20 -18.64 24.79
CA GLN A 60 14.31 -18.78 26.24
C GLN A 60 15.76 -18.85 26.72
N THR A 61 16.68 -19.32 25.87
CA THR A 61 18.09 -19.51 26.24
C THR A 61 18.92 -18.23 26.19
N GLU A 62 18.56 -17.26 25.35
CA GLU A 62 19.29 -15.99 25.23
C GLU A 62 18.97 -15.00 26.38
N ASP A 63 17.77 -15.08 26.96
CA ASP A 63 17.33 -14.18 28.05
C ASP A 63 17.94 -14.60 29.40
N GLU A 64 18.06 -15.90 29.66
CA GLU A 64 18.66 -16.45 30.88
C GLU A 64 20.18 -16.22 30.93
N THR A 65 20.89 -16.37 29.80
CA THR A 65 22.36 -16.14 29.74
C THR A 65 22.75 -14.66 29.83
N ALA A 66 21.87 -13.74 29.39
CA ALA A 66 22.14 -12.31 29.43
C ALA A 66 21.95 -11.72 30.84
N ASP A 67 21.02 -12.27 31.62
CA ASP A 67 20.80 -11.87 33.02
C ASP A 67 21.92 -12.39 33.94
N GLU A 68 22.47 -13.59 33.66
CA GLU A 68 23.61 -14.14 34.40
C GLU A 68 24.91 -13.32 34.20
N GLU A 69 25.26 -12.92 32.96
CA GLU A 69 26.46 -12.10 32.72
C GLU A 69 26.39 -10.69 33.34
N LEU A 70 25.19 -10.12 33.46
CA LEU A 70 24.98 -8.79 34.08
C LEU A 70 25.07 -8.83 35.60
N GLN A 71 24.81 -9.98 36.22
CA GLN A 71 24.89 -10.17 37.68
C GLN A 71 26.30 -10.51 38.16
N GLU A 72 27.21 -10.92 37.27
CA GLU A 72 28.61 -11.25 37.59
C GLU A 72 29.61 -10.08 37.41
N ALA A 73 29.18 -8.92 36.90
CA ALA A 73 30.01 -7.72 36.65
C ALA A 73 29.87 -6.62 37.72
#